data_AF-A0A957VMJ9-F1
#
_entry.id   AF-A0A957VMJ9-F1
#
_cell.length_a   1.000
_cell.length_b   1.000
_cell.length_c   1.000
_cell.angle_alpha   90.00
_cell.angle_beta   90.00
_cell.angle_gamma   90.00
#
_symmetry.space_group_name_H-M   'P 1'
#
loop_
_entity.id
_entity.type
_entity.pdbx_description
1 polymer ?
#
loop_
_entity_poly.entity_id
_entity_poly.type
_entity_poly.pdbx_seq_one_letter_code
_entity_poly.pdbx_strand_id
1 'polypeptide(L)' 'MYTDLGTITLRSGARVQAGIVRGPDGDWAARVAPMLRHKGEPWNWQIESLLTRELDLEARFYILHRDGAP' A
#
# COMPACT_ATOMS: atom_id res chain seq x y z
N MET A 1 0.76 -5.98 7.59
CA MET A 1 1.24 -7.21 6.94
C MET A 1 1.09 -7.13 5.42
N TYR A 2 2.16 -7.45 4.68
CA TYR A 2 2.15 -7.60 3.24
C TYR A 2 1.85 -9.04 2.79
N THR A 3 1.18 -9.19 1.64
CA THR A 3 0.94 -10.46 0.96
C THR A 3 1.30 -10.31 -0.51
N ASP A 4 2.22 -11.16 -1.00
CA ASP A 4 2.58 -11.24 -2.41
C ASP A 4 1.42 -11.87 -3.22
N LEU A 5 1.08 -11.24 -4.34
CA LEU A 5 0.09 -11.74 -5.30
C LEU A 5 0.75 -12.17 -6.63
N GLY A 6 2.07 -12.10 -6.73
CA GLY A 6 2.85 -12.49 -7.89
C GLY A 6 3.22 -11.32 -8.80
N THR A 7 3.80 -11.65 -9.95
CA THR A 7 4.23 -10.64 -10.94
C THR A 7 3.19 -10.47 -12.03
N ILE A 8 2.85 -9.22 -12.37
CA ILE A 8 1.97 -8.88 -13.49
C ILE A 8 2.74 -8.15 -14.59
N THR A 9 2.28 -8.30 -15.83
CA THR A 9 2.78 -7.55 -16.99
C THR A 9 1.82 -6.41 -17.29
N LEU A 10 2.31 -5.18 -17.21
CA LEU A 10 1.54 -3.98 -17.57
C LEU A 10 1.37 -3.87 -19.08
N ARG A 11 0.44 -3.01 -19.52
CA ARG A 11 0.24 -2.71 -20.95
C ARG A 11 1.52 -2.23 -21.65
N SER A 12 2.42 -1.58 -20.92
CA SER A 12 3.73 -1.15 -21.42
C SER A 12 4.74 -2.29 -21.62
N GLY A 13 4.39 -3.53 -21.28
CA GLY A 13 5.31 -4.67 -21.24
C GLY A 13 6.16 -4.74 -19.96
N ALA A 14 6.11 -3.73 -19.10
CA ALA A 14 6.83 -3.73 -17.83
C ALA A 14 6.29 -4.81 -16.89
N ARG A 15 7.19 -5.57 -16.25
CA ARG A 15 6.87 -6.51 -15.17
C ARG A 15 6.94 -5.79 -13.83
N VAL A 16 5.94 -6.00 -12.98
CA VAL A 16 5.87 -5.43 -11.62
C VAL A 16 5.31 -6.46 -10.65
N GLN A 17 5.73 -6.40 -9.39
CA GLN A 17 5.15 -7.21 -8.32
C GLN A 17 3.81 -6.61 -7.88
N ALA A 18 2.80 -7.46 -7.72
CA ALA A 18 1.50 -7.10 -7.16
C ALA A 18 1.40 -7.63 -5.73
N GLY A 19 0.81 -6.85 -4.83
CA GLY A 19 0.65 -7.27 -3.45
C GLY A 19 -0.49 -6.57 -2.73
N ILE A 20 -0.79 -7.04 -1.52
CA ILE A 20 -1.76 -6.45 -0.59
C ILE A 20 -1.03 -6.05 0.67
N VAL A 21 -1.21 -4.80 1.11
CA VAL A 21 -0.85 -4.37 2.46
C VAL A 21 -2.11 -4.31 3.31
N ARG A 22 -2.11 -5.01 4.44
CA ARG A 22 -3.13 -4.95 5.50
C ARG A 22 -2.54 -4.22 6.69
N GLY A 23 -3.26 -3.25 7.25
CA GLY A 23 -2.82 -2.53 8.42
C GLY A 23 -3.04 -3.30 9.74
N PRO A 24 -2.29 -2.98 10.81
CA PRO A 24 -1.11 -2.11 10.80
C PRO A 24 0.11 -2.81 10.15
N ASP A 25 0.94 -2.03 9.45
CA ASP A 25 2.22 -2.46 8.86
C ASP A 25 3.19 -1.29 8.83
N GLY A 26 4.08 -1.17 9.82
CA GLY A 26 4.99 -0.02 9.91
C GLY A 26 5.90 0.14 8.71
N ASP A 27 6.41 -0.98 8.18
CA ASP A 27 7.36 -0.99 7.07
C ASP A 27 6.72 -0.53 5.77
N TRP A 28 5.50 -1.01 5.48
CA TRP A 28 4.74 -0.56 4.32
C TRP A 28 4.04 0.77 4.54
N ALA A 29 3.69 1.16 5.77
CA ALA A 29 3.14 2.47 6.09
C ALA A 29 4.08 3.60 5.61
N ALA A 30 5.39 3.45 5.89
CA ALA A 30 6.43 4.39 5.47
C ALA A 30 6.57 4.53 3.94
N ARG A 31 5.97 3.61 3.15
CA ARG A 31 6.04 3.59 1.68
C ARG A 31 4.72 3.99 1.03
N VAL A 32 3.61 3.42 1.52
CA VAL A 32 2.27 3.61 0.98
C VAL A 32 1.72 5.00 1.33
N ALA A 33 1.91 5.48 2.56
CA ALA A 33 1.38 6.78 2.97
C ALA A 33 1.97 7.93 2.12
N PRO A 34 3.30 8.03 1.89
CA PRO A 34 3.86 9.05 1.00
C PRO A 34 3.36 8.97 -0.45
N MET A 35 3.17 7.76 -1.00
CA MET A 35 2.63 7.58 -2.35
C MET A 35 1.22 8.16 -2.47
N LEU A 36 0.38 7.97 -1.44
CA LEU A 36 -1.02 8.38 -1.45
C LEU A 36 -1.27 9.81 -0.95
N ARG A 37 -0.25 10.52 -0.46
CA ARG A 37 -0.36 11.86 0.15
C ARG A 37 -1.08 12.91 -0.71
N HIS A 38 -1.05 12.72 -2.03
CA HIS A 38 -1.67 13.62 -3.00
C HIS A 38 -3.21 13.67 -2.89
N LYS A 39 -3.81 12.75 -2.11
CA LYS A 39 -5.24 12.78 -1.79
C LYS A 39 -5.62 13.94 -0.86
N GLY A 40 -4.68 14.44 -0.07
CA GLY A 40 -4.91 15.54 0.88
C GLY A 40 -5.78 15.13 2.08
N GLU A 41 -6.09 16.09 2.94
CA GLU A 41 -6.98 15.85 4.08
C GLU A 41 -8.45 15.75 3.66
N PRO A 42 -9.26 14.89 4.33
CA PRO A 42 -8.95 14.07 5.51
C PRO A 42 -8.34 12.70 5.19
N TRP A 43 -8.06 12.41 3.91
CA TRP A 43 -7.67 11.08 3.46
C TRP A 43 -6.28 10.68 3.93
N ASN A 44 -5.35 11.64 4.01
CA ASN A 44 -4.01 11.38 4.52
C ASN A 44 -4.06 10.87 5.97
N TRP A 45 -4.77 11.58 6.86
CA TRP A 45 -5.02 11.12 8.23
C TRP A 45 -5.64 9.72 8.29
N GLN A 46 -6.65 9.44 7.46
CA GLN A 46 -7.30 8.13 7.43
C GLN A 46 -6.33 7.02 6.99
N ILE A 47 -5.56 7.25 5.93
CA ILE A 47 -4.60 6.28 5.39
C ILE A 47 -3.51 5.99 6.41
N GLU A 48 -2.94 7.02 7.03
CA GLU A 48 -1.95 6.86 8.10
C GLU A 48 -2.53 6.08 9.28
N SER A 49 -3.75 6.40 9.71
CA SER A 49 -4.43 5.69 10.80
C SER A 49 -4.62 4.21 10.47
N LEU A 50 -5.12 3.89 9.27
CA LEU A 50 -5.33 2.50 8.85
C LEU A 50 -4.03 1.71 8.70
N LEU A 51 -2.91 2.36 8.35
CA LEU A 51 -1.62 1.70 8.17
C LEU A 51 -0.80 1.55 9.45
N THR A 52 -1.07 2.35 10.48
CA THR A 52 -0.22 2.43 11.69
C THR A 52 -0.90 2.02 12.98
N ARG A 53 -2.23 1.94 13.01
CA ARG A 53 -3.01 1.65 14.22
C ARG A 53 -3.81 0.37 14.04
N GLU A 54 -3.96 -0.39 15.11
CA GLU A 54 -5.00 -1.40 15.19
C GLU A 54 -6.35 -0.69 15.33
N LEU A 55 -7.23 -0.97 14.38
CA LEU A 55 -8.61 -0.51 14.34
C LEU A 55 -9.46 -1.77 14.14
N ASP A 56 -10.67 -1.80 14.67
CA ASP A 56 -11.65 -2.89 14.41
C ASP A 56 -12.26 -2.73 13.00
N LEU A 57 -11.39 -2.50 12.02
CA LEU A 57 -11.70 -2.21 10.63
C LEU A 57 -10.66 -2.90 9.75
N GLU A 58 -11.13 -3.56 8.69
CA GLU A 58 -10.24 -4.15 7.71
C GLU A 58 -10.02 -3.21 6.52
N ALA A 59 -8.78 -2.77 6.33
CA ALA A 59 -8.33 -2.05 5.14
C ALA A 59 -7.30 -2.87 4.35
N ARG A 60 -7.52 -2.96 3.04
CA ARG A 60 -6.61 -3.63 2.09
C ARG A 60 -6.11 -2.60 1.08
N PHE A 61 -4.81 -2.39 1.03
CA PHE A 61 -4.16 -1.55 0.04
C PHE A 61 -3.54 -2.46 -1.02
N TYR A 62 -4.17 -2.52 -2.20
CA TYR A 62 -3.63 -3.21 -3.35
C TYR A 62 -2.60 -2.31 -4.02
N ILE A 63 -1.38 -2.83 -4.15
CA ILE A 63 -0.26 -2.06 -4.68
C ILE A 63 0.46 -2.84 -5.77
N LEU A 64 1.03 -2.07 -6.68
CA LEU A 64 2.09 -2.53 -7.56
C LEU A 64 3.38 -1.93 -7.03
N HIS A 65 4.48 -2.67 -7.09
CA HIS A 65 5.77 -2.14 -6.69
C HIS A 65 6.88 -2.76 -7.54
N ARG A 66 8.06 -2.12 -7.49
CA ARG A 66 9.32 -2.69 -7.97
C ARG A 66 10.27 -2.75 -6.80
N ASP A 67 10.68 -3.96 -6.44
CA ASP A 67 11.66 -4.20 -5.37
C ASP A 67 11.27 -3.53 -4.02
N GLY A 68 9.98 -3.59 -3.71
CA GLY A 68 9.41 -3.01 -2.50
C GLY A 68 9.11 -1.51 -2.55
N ALA A 69 9.39 -0.82 -3.66
CA ALA A 69 9.03 0.58 -3.89
C ALA A 69 7.71 0.68 -4.69
N PRO A 70 6.61 1.16 -4.08
CA PRO A 70 5.31 1.28 -4.74
C PRO A 70 5.27 2.42 -5.77
#